data_AF-A0AAE0G5L6-F1
#
_entry.id   AF-A0AAE0G5L6-F1
#
_cell.length_a   1.000
_cell.length_b   1.000
_cell.length_c   1.000
_cell.angle_alpha   90.00
_cell.angle_beta   90.00
_cell.angle_gamma   90.00
#
_symmetry.space_group_name_H-M   'P 1'
#
loop_
_entity.id
_entity.type
_entity.pdbx_description
1 polymer ?
#
loop_
_entity_poly.entity_id
_entity_poly.type
_entity_poly.pdbx_seq_one_letter_code
_entity_poly.pdbx_strand_id
1 'polypeptide(L)'
;MSLVVRLTGPGILRSGRGCLRVRVRKHRGKEVVEWKVRWKGYSSAHDQWRTRQDLEHGAPLQPLREFEAKRLEQEAEARGRVQRRQQTETRLQALVERETLFQESPGLTLAQILQNREVDTEEPGCLPWETYEEESFVFALKVDEVPTKLRLLVLFSGTGFVEAAFSELYPTCEIVTVDEDPVWAAQHVCAIQDWKYQQYPKHYFDVIWASPPCTEYSQAKTVGFRDLRAADDCVAYSWRIIQYFQPNHWFVENPRGRFPYALRFRKVAQPMGIPLMVTYCHYGTAFKKPTCIWTNTSPVTPLRYCSEEDPCEHREQRGSHPATAQLGPHPEQPGCGTSSSVYPIPRKLLLTLFQHMIFCKKDAPPEDGRR
;
A
#
# COMPACT_ATOMS: atom_id res chain seq x y z
N MET A 1 -0.05 -30.67 1.32
CA MET A 1 1.25 -31.29 1.62
C MET A 1 1.20 -31.88 3.01
N SER A 2 1.43 -33.19 3.12
CA SER A 2 1.20 -33.98 4.32
C SER A 2 2.53 -34.23 5.02
N LEU A 3 2.70 -33.83 6.30
CA LEU A 3 3.84 -34.24 7.11
C LEU A 3 3.45 -35.30 8.13
N VAL A 4 4.28 -36.34 8.11
CA VAL A 4 4.31 -37.56 8.89
C VAL A 4 5.01 -37.31 10.22
N VAL A 5 4.42 -37.75 11.33
CA VAL A 5 5.07 -37.74 12.66
C VAL A 5 5.92 -39.02 12.81
N ARG A 6 7.22 -38.87 13.08
CA ARG A 6 8.15 -39.97 13.40
C ARG A 6 8.27 -40.14 14.93
N LEU A 7 7.90 -41.32 15.46
CA LEU A 7 8.14 -41.82 16.85
C LEU A 7 9.34 -42.80 16.99
N THR A 8 10.48 -42.41 17.55
CA THR A 8 11.47 -43.42 18.00
C THR A 8 11.23 -43.72 19.48
N GLY A 9 10.67 -44.90 19.81
CA GLY A 9 10.55 -45.39 21.18
C GLY A 9 9.51 -44.65 22.02
N PRO A 10 9.06 -45.23 23.15
CA PRO A 10 7.64 -45.28 23.48
C PRO A 10 7.13 -43.92 23.96
N GLY A 11 6.47 -43.19 23.05
CA GLY A 11 5.54 -42.11 23.38
C GLY A 11 6.17 -40.75 23.67
N ILE A 12 6.85 -40.12 22.70
CA ILE A 12 7.17 -38.68 22.75
C ILE A 12 6.65 -37.98 21.47
N LEU A 13 5.77 -37.00 21.65
CA LEU A 13 5.34 -36.07 20.59
C LEU A 13 6.44 -35.01 20.35
N ARG A 14 6.74 -34.66 19.09
CA ARG A 14 7.41 -33.39 18.72
C ARG A 14 6.89 -32.85 17.39
N SER A 15 6.81 -31.53 17.30
CA SER A 15 6.12 -30.77 16.25
C SER A 15 6.95 -30.63 14.96
N GLY A 16 6.46 -31.23 13.88
CA GLY A 16 6.92 -30.95 12.51
C GLY A 16 5.75 -30.42 11.68
N ARG A 17 5.74 -29.11 11.42
CA ARG A 17 5.01 -28.35 10.37
C ARG A 17 3.72 -28.97 9.78
N GLY A 18 2.79 -29.44 10.62
CA GLY A 18 1.49 -29.97 10.21
C GLY A 18 0.46 -29.91 11.34
N CYS A 19 -0.77 -29.49 11.03
CA CYS A 19 -1.87 -29.29 11.99
C CYS A 19 -2.35 -30.60 12.66
N LEU A 20 -2.45 -30.61 13.99
CA LEU A 20 -3.15 -31.63 14.78
C LEU A 20 -4.66 -31.58 14.49
N ARG A 21 -5.31 -32.75 14.34
CA ARG A 21 -6.79 -32.83 14.13
C ARG A 21 -7.51 -33.12 15.44
N VAL A 22 -8.51 -32.30 15.76
CA VAL A 22 -9.35 -32.39 16.96
C VAL A 22 -10.80 -32.59 16.54
N ARG A 23 -11.56 -33.37 17.32
CA ARG A 23 -13.02 -33.46 17.22
C ARG A 23 -13.66 -33.42 18.60
N VAL A 24 -14.89 -32.94 18.66
CA VAL A 24 -15.75 -33.03 19.84
C VAL A 24 -16.85 -34.04 19.55
N ARG A 25 -16.96 -35.08 20.38
CA ARG A 25 -18.05 -36.06 20.31
C ARG A 25 -18.93 -35.96 21.54
N LYS A 26 -20.24 -36.12 21.40
CA LYS A 26 -21.15 -36.26 22.55
C LYS A 26 -21.18 -37.73 22.97
N HIS A 27 -20.81 -38.01 24.21
CA HIS A 27 -20.87 -39.35 24.78
C HIS A 27 -21.58 -39.30 26.14
N ARG A 28 -22.71 -40.00 26.26
CA ARG A 28 -23.57 -40.00 27.47
C ARG A 28 -23.92 -38.58 27.96
N GLY A 29 -24.27 -37.70 27.03
CA GLY A 29 -24.64 -36.31 27.32
C GLY A 29 -23.48 -35.36 27.65
N LYS A 30 -22.25 -35.87 27.76
CA LYS A 30 -21.05 -35.04 27.99
C LYS A 30 -20.27 -34.87 26.68
N GLU A 31 -19.74 -33.67 26.45
CA GLU A 31 -18.85 -33.40 25.33
C GLU A 31 -17.45 -33.93 25.67
N VAL A 32 -16.95 -34.83 24.82
CA VAL A 32 -15.64 -35.44 24.95
C VAL A 32 -14.78 -34.98 23.79
N VAL A 33 -13.67 -34.32 24.10
CA VAL A 33 -12.70 -33.88 23.10
C VAL A 33 -11.72 -35.03 22.83
N GLU A 34 -11.48 -35.30 21.55
CA GLU A 34 -10.55 -36.31 21.09
C GLU A 34 -9.57 -35.74 20.06
N TRP A 35 -8.36 -36.28 20.09
CA TRP A 35 -7.27 -35.93 19.17
C TRP A 35 -6.94 -37.14 18.30
N LYS A 36 -6.68 -36.89 17.01
CA LYS A 36 -6.28 -37.96 16.10
C LYS A 36 -4.80 -38.29 16.31
N VAL A 37 -4.53 -39.53 16.68
CA VAL A 37 -3.21 -40.12 16.90
C VAL A 37 -2.86 -40.99 15.70
N ARG A 38 -1.65 -40.80 15.16
CA ARG A 38 -1.07 -41.66 14.13
C ARG A 38 0.12 -42.41 14.72
N TRP A 39 0.12 -43.73 14.57
CA TRP A 39 1.20 -44.59 15.05
C TRP A 39 2.32 -44.68 14.01
N LYS A 40 3.57 -44.61 14.46
CA LYS A 40 4.71 -44.76 13.55
C LYS A 40 4.87 -46.21 13.15
N GLY A 41 5.12 -46.45 11.87
CA GLY A 41 5.29 -47.78 11.30
C GLY A 41 3.98 -48.41 10.85
N TYR A 42 2.84 -47.73 11.08
CA TYR A 42 1.52 -48.19 10.70
C TYR A 42 0.90 -47.24 9.67
N SER A 43 0.10 -47.79 8.75
CA SER A 43 -0.63 -47.01 7.76
C SER A 43 -1.74 -46.17 8.42
N SER A 44 -2.30 -45.20 7.67
CA SER A 44 -3.41 -44.37 8.15
C SER A 44 -4.67 -45.15 8.54
N ALA A 45 -4.77 -46.43 8.17
CA ALA A 45 -5.81 -47.34 8.64
C ALA A 45 -5.77 -47.57 10.16
N HIS A 46 -4.62 -47.31 10.79
CA HIS A 46 -4.42 -47.48 12.23
C HIS A 46 -4.55 -46.16 13.00
N ASP A 47 -4.90 -45.06 12.33
CA ASP A 47 -5.11 -43.77 13.01
C ASP A 47 -6.27 -43.92 14.02
N GLN A 48 -6.04 -43.55 15.29
CA GLN A 48 -7.03 -43.66 16.35
C GLN A 48 -7.37 -42.29 16.92
N TRP A 49 -8.61 -42.11 17.36
CA TRP A 49 -9.00 -40.95 18.15
C TRP A 49 -8.84 -41.29 19.62
N ARG A 50 -8.10 -40.46 20.35
CA ARG A 50 -7.78 -40.66 21.77
C ARG A 50 -8.19 -39.45 22.57
N THR A 51 -8.65 -39.68 23.78
CA THR A 51 -8.93 -38.60 24.73
C THR A 51 -7.63 -38.10 25.36
N ARG A 52 -7.69 -36.96 26.05
CA ARG A 52 -6.55 -36.42 26.79
C ARG A 52 -6.07 -37.40 27.85
N GLN A 53 -6.99 -38.05 28.53
CA GLN A 53 -6.68 -39.04 29.56
C GLN A 53 -5.97 -40.28 28.99
N ASP A 54 -6.32 -40.69 27.77
CA ASP A 54 -5.64 -41.79 27.07
C ASP A 54 -4.22 -41.38 26.62
N LEU A 55 -4.03 -40.11 26.30
CA LEU A 55 -2.75 -39.56 25.81
C LEU A 55 -1.76 -39.30 26.95
N GLU A 56 -2.25 -38.88 28.11
CA GLU A 56 -1.43 -38.52 29.27
C GLU A 56 -1.16 -39.71 30.22
N HIS A 57 -1.54 -40.93 29.83
CA HIS A 57 -1.30 -42.17 30.59
C HIS A 57 0.20 -42.58 30.52
N GLY A 58 1.04 -41.88 31.28
CA GLY A 58 2.48 -42.19 31.42
C GLY A 58 3.37 -40.97 31.69
N ALA A 59 3.00 -39.79 31.19
CA ALA A 59 3.60 -38.49 31.52
C ALA A 59 2.83 -37.36 30.82
N PRO A 60 2.91 -36.09 31.30
CA PRO A 60 2.33 -34.96 30.61
C PRO A 60 2.97 -34.72 29.23
N LEU A 61 2.15 -34.66 28.18
CA LEU A 61 2.62 -34.39 26.82
C LEU A 61 2.70 -32.89 26.55
N GLN A 62 3.89 -32.32 26.70
CA GLN A 62 4.16 -30.89 26.48
C GLN A 62 3.65 -30.35 25.11
N PRO A 63 3.76 -31.08 23.99
CA PRO A 63 3.24 -30.60 22.70
C PRO A 63 1.71 -30.51 22.64
N LEU A 64 0.99 -31.33 23.41
CA LEU A 64 -0.46 -31.24 23.51
C LEU A 64 -0.87 -29.96 24.26
N ARG A 65 -0.11 -29.59 25.29
CA ARG A 65 -0.32 -28.35 26.06
C ARG A 65 -0.06 -27.10 25.23
N GLU A 66 1.04 -27.07 24.48
CA GLU A 66 1.38 -25.95 23.58
C GLU A 66 0.33 -25.75 22.48
N PHE A 67 -0.23 -26.85 21.94
CA PHE A 67 -1.28 -26.79 20.94
C PHE A 67 -2.59 -26.21 21.50
N GLU A 68 -2.99 -26.63 22.71
CA GLU A 68 -4.18 -26.09 23.35
C GLU A 68 -4.05 -24.61 23.74
N ALA A 69 -2.87 -24.20 24.22
CA ALA A 69 -2.59 -22.80 24.52
C ALA A 69 -2.80 -21.91 23.28
N LYS A 70 -2.25 -22.32 22.12
CA LYS A 70 -2.44 -21.60 20.85
C LYS A 70 -3.90 -21.59 20.38
N ARG A 71 -4.66 -22.67 20.61
CA ARG A 71 -6.09 -22.70 20.25
C ARG A 71 -6.89 -21.72 21.11
N LEU A 72 -6.65 -21.71 22.41
CA LEU A 72 -7.32 -20.80 23.35
C LEU A 72 -7.01 -19.33 23.04
N GLU A 73 -5.76 -19.03 22.65
CA GLU A 73 -5.35 -17.71 22.18
C GLU A 73 -6.11 -17.28 20.91
N GLN A 74 -6.22 -18.17 19.92
CA GLN A 74 -7.00 -17.91 18.70
C GLN A 74 -8.50 -17.73 18.97
N GLU A 75 -9.08 -18.51 19.89
CA GLU A 75 -10.47 -18.35 20.32
C GLU A 75 -10.69 -17.03 21.07
N ALA A 76 -9.75 -16.60 21.91
CA ALA A 76 -9.79 -15.32 22.61
C ALA A 76 -9.68 -14.14 21.62
N GLU A 77 -8.79 -14.22 20.63
CA GLU A 77 -8.70 -13.24 19.54
C GLU A 77 -10.00 -13.14 18.74
N ALA A 78 -10.59 -14.28 18.38
CA ALA A 78 -11.85 -14.33 17.65
C ALA A 78 -13.00 -13.68 18.45
N ARG A 79 -13.09 -13.96 19.76
CA ARG A 79 -14.06 -13.30 20.66
C ARG A 79 -13.81 -11.79 20.74
N GLY A 80 -12.56 -11.36 20.86
CA GLY A 80 -12.19 -9.94 20.85
C GLY A 80 -12.52 -9.24 19.52
N ARG A 81 -12.48 -9.93 18.38
CA ARG A 81 -12.93 -9.40 17.08
C ARG A 81 -14.44 -9.20 17.03
N VAL A 82 -15.23 -10.15 17.56
CA VAL A 82 -16.69 -10.02 17.65
C VAL A 82 -17.10 -8.86 18.56
N GLN A 83 -16.44 -8.72 19.71
CA GLN A 83 -16.72 -7.64 20.67
C GLN A 83 -16.36 -6.25 20.10
N ARG A 84 -15.25 -6.13 19.36
CA ARG A 84 -14.88 -4.89 18.64
C ARG A 84 -15.89 -4.55 17.55
N ARG A 85 -16.36 -5.55 16.79
CA ARG A 85 -17.40 -5.35 15.77
C ARG A 85 -18.70 -4.82 16.38
N GLN A 86 -19.15 -5.38 17.49
CA GLN A 86 -20.35 -4.90 18.20
C GLN A 86 -20.17 -3.46 18.71
N GLN A 87 -18.98 -3.11 19.22
CA GLN A 87 -18.67 -1.72 19.61
C GLN A 87 -18.68 -0.77 18.41
N THR A 88 -18.15 -1.18 17.25
CA THR A 88 -18.18 -0.38 16.02
C THR A 88 -19.60 -0.19 15.49
N GLU A 89 -20.42 -1.24 15.50
CA GLU A 89 -21.84 -1.18 15.11
C GLU A 89 -22.62 -0.21 16.02
N THR A 90 -22.41 -0.29 17.34
CA THR A 90 -23.00 0.66 18.31
C THR A 90 -22.57 2.10 18.04
N ARG A 91 -21.29 2.32 17.69
CA ARG A 91 -20.74 3.65 17.38
C ARG A 91 -21.29 4.23 16.08
N LEU A 92 -21.46 3.40 15.05
CA LEU A 92 -22.07 3.80 13.79
C LEU A 92 -23.55 4.14 13.98
N GLN A 93 -24.26 3.39 14.81
CA GLN A 93 -25.65 3.66 15.13
C GLN A 93 -25.82 5.03 15.82
N ALA A 94 -24.94 5.37 16.77
CA ALA A 94 -24.89 6.70 17.38
C ALA A 94 -24.52 7.83 16.40
N LEU A 95 -23.71 7.55 15.37
CA LEU A 95 -23.37 8.54 14.33
C LEU A 95 -24.54 8.78 13.37
N VAL A 96 -25.28 7.73 13.01
CA VAL A 96 -26.51 7.83 12.20
C VAL A 96 -27.61 8.59 12.94
N GLU A 97 -27.79 8.36 14.25
CA GLU A 97 -28.67 9.18 15.09
C GLU A 97 -28.23 10.65 15.12
N ARG A 98 -26.93 10.93 15.11
CA ARG A 98 -26.41 12.31 15.07
C ARG A 98 -26.59 12.99 13.71
N GLU A 99 -26.51 12.23 12.62
CA GLU A 99 -26.67 12.71 11.25
C GLU A 99 -28.15 12.96 10.92
N THR A 100 -29.05 12.12 11.41
CA THR A 100 -30.51 12.34 11.32
C THR A 100 -30.95 13.58 12.09
N LEU A 101 -30.38 13.85 13.27
CA LEU A 101 -30.58 15.12 13.99
C LEU A 101 -30.03 16.35 13.25
N PHE A 102 -29.04 16.18 12.38
CA PHE A 102 -28.43 17.28 11.62
C PHE A 102 -29.23 17.62 10.34
N GLN A 103 -29.93 16.64 9.75
CA GLN A 103 -30.76 16.82 8.56
C GLN A 103 -32.04 17.62 8.80
N GLU A 104 -32.42 17.90 10.06
CA GLU A 104 -33.57 18.74 10.40
C GLU A 104 -33.26 20.26 10.43
N SER A 105 -32.05 20.69 10.05
CA SER A 105 -31.68 22.12 9.97
C SER A 105 -31.60 22.60 8.50
N PRO A 106 -32.37 23.63 8.07
CA PRO A 106 -32.40 24.05 6.66
C PRO A 106 -31.28 25.05 6.33
N GLY A 107 -30.46 24.78 5.31
CA GLY A 107 -29.46 25.72 4.79
C GLY A 107 -28.71 25.27 3.52
N LEU A 108 -29.21 25.75 2.36
CA LEU A 108 -28.57 25.97 1.04
C LEU A 108 -27.91 24.79 0.30
N THR A 109 -28.42 24.47 -0.89
CA THR A 109 -27.95 23.36 -1.76
C THR A 109 -27.11 23.81 -2.95
N LEU A 110 -26.19 22.94 -3.36
CA LEU A 110 -25.22 23.00 -4.46
C LEU A 110 -25.75 23.50 -5.82
N ALA A 111 -27.07 23.43 -6.06
CA ALA A 111 -27.72 23.88 -7.29
C ALA A 111 -27.65 25.40 -7.53
N GLN A 112 -27.47 26.21 -6.48
CA GLN A 112 -27.41 27.67 -6.59
C GLN A 112 -26.02 28.21 -7.01
N ILE A 113 -24.98 27.37 -6.98
CA ILE A 113 -23.60 27.78 -7.32
C ILE A 113 -23.33 27.69 -8.83
N LEU A 114 -24.13 26.92 -9.58
CA LEU A 114 -23.83 26.55 -10.97
C LEU A 114 -24.44 27.46 -12.05
N GLN A 115 -25.02 28.61 -11.70
CA GLN A 115 -25.78 29.44 -12.65
C GLN A 115 -25.03 30.59 -13.34
N ASN A 116 -23.72 30.76 -13.17
CA ASN A 116 -22.99 31.84 -13.86
C ASN A 116 -21.76 31.34 -14.61
N ARG A 117 -21.92 31.06 -15.91
CA ARG A 117 -21.01 31.52 -16.98
C ARG A 117 -21.56 31.10 -18.35
N GLU A 118 -21.93 32.11 -19.13
CA GLU A 118 -22.40 32.01 -20.50
C GLU A 118 -21.27 31.64 -21.49
N VAL A 119 -21.72 31.13 -22.62
CA VAL A 119 -21.02 30.57 -23.78
C VAL A 119 -21.08 31.58 -24.93
N ASP A 120 -20.07 31.65 -25.79
CA ASP A 120 -20.21 32.14 -27.17
C ASP A 120 -19.40 31.28 -28.18
N THR A 121 -20.17 30.58 -29.04
CA THR A 121 -20.05 30.21 -30.49
C THR A 121 -18.72 29.74 -31.11
N GLU A 122 -18.57 28.47 -31.56
CA GLU A 122 -18.81 27.86 -32.92
C GLU A 122 -17.79 28.32 -34.00
N GLU A 123 -17.01 27.52 -34.77
CA GLU A 123 -17.20 26.24 -35.51
C GLU A 123 -15.81 25.74 -36.09
N PRO A 124 -15.71 24.71 -36.98
CA PRO A 124 -15.50 23.28 -36.73
C PRO A 124 -14.07 22.74 -37.06
N GLY A 125 -13.72 21.57 -36.48
CA GLY A 125 -12.77 20.62 -37.09
C GLY A 125 -11.28 20.86 -36.86
N CYS A 126 -10.74 20.24 -35.80
CA CYS A 126 -9.49 19.45 -35.75
C CYS A 126 -9.22 19.02 -34.30
N LEU A 127 -8.78 17.78 -34.08
CA LEU A 127 -8.51 17.26 -32.74
C LEU A 127 -7.17 17.78 -32.20
N PRO A 128 -7.04 18.05 -30.89
CA PRO A 128 -5.99 18.95 -30.36
C PRO A 128 -4.57 18.36 -30.23
N TRP A 129 -4.19 17.32 -30.97
CA TRP A 129 -2.84 16.74 -30.88
C TRP A 129 -2.15 16.54 -32.24
N GLU A 130 -2.67 17.13 -33.32
CA GLU A 130 -2.01 17.14 -34.62
C GLU A 130 -1.40 18.50 -34.93
N THR A 131 -0.31 18.85 -34.23
CA THR A 131 0.83 19.57 -34.82
C THR A 131 2.05 19.42 -33.90
N TYR A 132 3.02 18.65 -34.38
CA TYR A 132 4.39 18.61 -33.87
C TYR A 132 5.13 19.82 -34.44
N GLU A 133 5.66 20.68 -33.57
CA GLU A 133 6.83 21.50 -33.90
C GLU A 133 7.91 21.22 -32.86
N GLU A 134 9.06 20.73 -33.34
CA GLU A 134 10.27 20.52 -32.58
C GLU A 134 10.89 21.89 -32.25
N GLU A 135 10.50 22.50 -31.14
CA GLU A 135 11.28 23.57 -30.54
C GLU A 135 11.79 23.18 -29.15
N SER A 136 13.11 23.23 -29.06
CA SER A 136 13.93 22.96 -27.89
C SER A 136 13.68 24.04 -26.84
N PHE A 137 12.75 23.79 -25.92
CA PHE A 137 12.52 24.68 -24.78
C PHE A 137 13.57 24.44 -23.70
N VAL A 138 14.64 25.25 -23.74
CA VAL A 138 15.41 25.58 -22.53
C VAL A 138 14.51 26.48 -21.69
N PHE A 139 13.82 25.91 -20.69
CA PHE A 139 13.05 26.70 -19.74
C PHE A 139 14.01 27.45 -18.81
N ALA A 140 14.26 28.72 -19.13
CA ALA A 140 14.84 29.66 -18.18
C ALA A 140 13.84 29.86 -17.04
N LEU A 141 14.17 29.34 -15.85
CA LEU A 141 13.49 29.68 -14.61
C LEU A 141 13.50 31.21 -14.46
N LYS A 142 12.33 31.85 -14.41
CA LYS A 142 12.23 33.25 -13.98
C LYS A 142 12.69 33.29 -12.52
N VAL A 143 13.83 33.92 -12.30
CA VAL A 143 14.49 34.07 -11.00
C VAL A 143 13.77 35.15 -10.21
N ASP A 144 12.58 34.85 -9.73
CA ASP A 144 11.98 35.61 -8.64
C ASP A 144 11.80 34.64 -7.46
N GLU A 145 12.83 34.63 -6.60
CA GLU A 145 12.90 34.00 -5.27
C GLU A 145 12.69 32.47 -5.16
N VAL A 146 13.66 31.69 -5.66
CA VAL A 146 13.78 30.26 -5.31
C VAL A 146 14.04 30.14 -3.79
N PRO A 147 13.36 29.25 -3.04
CA PRO A 147 13.69 28.97 -1.64
C PRO A 147 15.18 28.66 -1.49
N THR A 148 15.86 29.27 -0.52
CA THR A 148 17.31 29.09 -0.33
C THR A 148 17.72 27.63 -0.12
N LYS A 149 16.76 26.78 0.30
CA LYS A 149 16.91 25.34 0.47
C LYS A 149 15.57 24.62 0.29
N LEU A 150 15.47 23.74 -0.71
CA LEU A 150 14.27 22.93 -0.94
C LEU A 150 14.15 21.80 0.09
N ARG A 151 12.94 21.53 0.56
CA ARG A 151 12.62 20.51 1.57
C ARG A 151 11.71 19.41 1.01
N LEU A 152 12.21 18.19 1.00
CA LEU A 152 11.48 16.98 0.61
C LEU A 152 11.10 16.16 1.84
N LEU A 153 9.83 15.77 1.93
CA LEU A 153 9.36 14.71 2.82
C LEU A 153 9.10 13.43 2.02
N VAL A 154 9.71 12.32 2.42
CA VAL A 154 9.44 10.99 1.85
C VAL A 154 8.74 10.12 2.89
N LEU A 155 7.49 9.77 2.62
CA LEU A 155 6.68 8.85 3.39
C LEU A 155 6.84 7.44 2.80
N PHE A 156 7.14 6.46 3.65
CA PHE A 156 7.47 5.09 3.26
C PHE A 156 8.75 5.04 2.39
N SER A 157 9.83 5.65 2.90
CA SER A 157 11.07 5.88 2.16
C SER A 157 11.75 4.60 1.64
N GLY A 158 11.63 3.48 2.37
CA GLY A 158 12.26 2.22 2.04
C GLY A 158 13.74 2.40 1.65
N THR A 159 14.09 1.98 0.43
CA THR A 159 15.46 1.87 -0.09
C THR A 159 16.15 3.20 -0.49
N GLY A 160 15.52 4.37 -0.37
CA GLY A 160 16.21 5.66 -0.58
C GLY A 160 16.31 6.17 -2.03
N PHE A 161 15.64 5.56 -3.01
CA PHE A 161 15.77 5.94 -4.42
C PHE A 161 15.15 7.30 -4.76
N VAL A 162 14.08 7.68 -4.06
CA VAL A 162 13.41 8.97 -4.27
C VAL A 162 14.34 10.09 -3.84
N GLU A 163 14.96 9.92 -2.68
CA GLU A 163 15.91 10.81 -2.04
C GLU A 163 17.14 11.01 -2.90
N ALA A 164 17.69 9.90 -3.43
CA ALA A 164 18.84 9.95 -4.32
C ALA A 164 18.54 10.73 -5.61
N ALA A 165 17.41 10.45 -6.26
CA ALA A 165 17.02 11.16 -7.48
C ALA A 165 16.71 12.64 -7.23
N PHE A 166 16.10 12.97 -6.09
CA PHE A 166 15.81 14.36 -5.74
C PHE A 166 17.08 15.15 -5.40
N SER A 167 17.99 14.57 -4.61
CA SER A 167 19.27 15.18 -4.26
C SER A 167 20.16 15.40 -5.48
N GLU A 168 20.02 14.56 -6.51
CA GLU A 168 20.74 14.74 -7.76
C GLU A 168 20.33 16.02 -8.50
N LEU A 169 19.02 16.31 -8.56
CA LEU A 169 18.50 17.52 -9.21
C LEU A 169 18.61 18.76 -8.32
N TYR A 170 18.54 18.57 -7.00
CA TYR A 170 18.57 19.65 -6.02
C TYR A 170 19.62 19.36 -4.92
N PRO A 171 20.93 19.55 -5.20
CA PRO A 171 22.00 19.12 -4.29
C PRO A 171 22.01 19.80 -2.92
N THR A 172 21.38 20.97 -2.79
CA THR A 172 21.28 21.70 -1.53
C THR A 172 20.07 21.29 -0.70
N CYS A 173 19.23 20.36 -1.17
CA CYS A 173 17.98 20.04 -0.51
C CYS A 173 18.15 19.47 0.90
N GLU A 174 17.07 19.54 1.66
CA GLU A 174 16.89 18.85 2.92
C GLU A 174 15.85 17.76 2.75
N ILE A 175 16.14 16.58 3.29
CA ILE A 175 15.27 15.42 3.16
C ILE A 175 14.90 14.92 4.55
N VAL A 176 13.61 14.76 4.77
CA VAL A 176 13.03 14.09 5.93
C VAL A 176 12.37 12.81 5.46
N THR A 177 12.71 11.69 6.09
CA THR A 177 12.19 10.36 5.74
C THR A 177 11.42 9.74 6.89
N VAL A 178 10.32 9.06 6.58
CA VAL A 178 9.47 8.36 7.53
C VAL A 178 9.26 6.95 7.02
N ASP A 179 9.61 5.95 7.82
CA ASP A 179 9.37 4.54 7.51
C ASP A 179 9.18 3.75 8.80
N GLU A 180 8.39 2.69 8.76
CA GLU A 180 8.24 1.80 9.92
C GLU A 180 9.38 0.77 10.00
N ASP A 181 10.02 0.46 8.87
CA ASP A 181 11.10 -0.51 8.78
C ASP A 181 12.44 0.16 9.16
N PRO A 182 13.09 -0.28 10.26
CA PRO A 182 14.38 0.27 10.68
C PRO A 182 15.54 -0.07 9.74
N VAL A 183 15.37 -1.01 8.79
CA VAL A 183 16.46 -1.51 7.92
C VAL A 183 17.19 -0.40 7.18
N TRP A 184 16.47 0.64 6.75
CA TRP A 184 17.02 1.74 5.96
C TRP A 184 17.23 3.02 6.76
N ALA A 185 17.15 2.95 8.10
CA ALA A 185 17.44 4.03 9.03
C ALA A 185 16.79 5.38 8.64
N ALA A 186 15.48 5.36 8.36
CA ALA A 186 14.70 6.58 8.14
C ALA A 186 14.87 7.55 9.32
N GLN A 187 14.77 8.86 9.06
CA GLN A 187 14.92 9.88 10.10
C GLN A 187 13.89 9.70 11.22
N HIS A 188 12.66 9.34 10.85
CA HIS A 188 11.60 8.96 11.78
C HIS A 188 11.22 7.50 11.54
N VAL A 189 11.75 6.61 12.39
CA VAL A 189 11.42 5.17 12.35
C VAL A 189 10.14 4.90 13.13
N CYS A 190 9.00 4.95 12.46
CA CYS A 190 7.69 4.70 13.06
C CYS A 190 6.62 4.44 11.99
N ALA A 191 5.52 3.79 12.39
CA ALA A 191 4.32 3.74 11.57
C ALA A 191 3.81 5.16 11.31
N ILE A 192 3.26 5.40 10.13
CA ILE A 192 2.83 6.74 9.73
C ILE A 192 1.79 7.34 10.68
N GLN A 193 0.95 6.48 11.29
CA GLN A 193 -0.08 6.85 12.27
C GLN A 193 0.52 7.37 13.58
N ASP A 194 1.72 6.92 13.95
CA ASP A 194 2.40 7.28 15.19
C ASP A 194 3.33 8.49 15.01
N TRP A 195 3.64 8.85 13.76
CA TRP A 195 4.51 9.99 13.47
C TRP A 195 3.87 11.31 13.87
N LYS A 196 4.55 12.06 14.75
CA LYS A 196 4.13 13.39 15.23
C LYS A 196 4.49 14.48 14.23
N TYR A 197 3.94 14.40 13.02
CA TYR A 197 4.27 15.30 11.90
C TYR A 197 4.07 16.79 12.20
N GLN A 198 3.17 17.13 13.14
CA GLN A 198 2.91 18.51 13.56
C GLN A 198 4.09 19.19 14.29
N GLN A 199 5.17 18.46 14.59
CA GLN A 199 6.44 19.06 15.00
C GLN A 199 7.03 19.99 13.92
N TYR A 200 6.60 19.80 12.66
CA TYR A 200 6.90 20.70 11.55
C TYR A 200 5.68 21.60 11.27
N PRO A 201 5.86 22.90 11.01
CA PRO A 201 4.76 23.81 10.69
C PRO A 201 4.16 23.51 9.30
N LYS A 202 2.98 24.07 9.03
CA LYS A 202 2.43 24.08 7.66
C LYS A 202 3.40 24.77 6.70
N HIS A 203 3.38 24.39 5.43
CA HIS A 203 4.29 24.89 4.38
C HIS A 203 5.79 24.64 4.64
N TYR A 204 6.14 23.79 5.62
CA TYR A 204 7.54 23.46 5.89
C TYR A 204 8.20 22.67 4.76
N PHE A 205 7.46 21.76 4.13
CA PHE A 205 7.95 20.93 3.02
C PHE A 205 7.50 21.52 1.67
N ASP A 206 8.44 21.64 0.74
CA ASP A 206 8.17 22.07 -0.63
C ASP A 206 7.62 20.92 -1.47
N VAL A 207 8.12 19.71 -1.22
CA VAL A 207 7.75 18.48 -1.92
C VAL A 207 7.42 17.38 -0.94
N ILE A 208 6.36 16.62 -1.22
CA ILE A 208 6.05 15.37 -0.49
C ILE A 208 5.95 14.22 -1.47
N TRP A 209 6.69 13.15 -1.22
CA TRP A 209 6.52 11.87 -1.89
C TRP A 209 5.94 10.85 -0.92
N ALA A 210 4.96 10.06 -1.37
CA ALA A 210 4.41 8.95 -0.59
C ALA A 210 4.29 7.68 -1.44
N SER A 211 4.84 6.57 -0.95
CA SER A 211 4.69 5.24 -1.55
C SER A 211 4.03 4.26 -0.56
N PRO A 212 2.74 4.46 -0.22
CA PRO A 212 2.06 3.65 0.80
C PRO A 212 2.10 2.15 0.46
N PRO A 213 2.15 1.26 1.47
CA PRO A 213 2.32 -0.18 1.27
C PRO A 213 1.36 -0.75 0.23
N CYS A 214 1.92 -1.34 -0.83
CA CYS A 214 1.13 -1.82 -1.96
C CYS A 214 0.64 -3.26 -1.82
N THR A 215 1.05 -4.00 -0.77
CA THR A 215 0.78 -5.44 -0.60
C THR A 215 -0.70 -5.78 -0.75
N GLU A 216 -1.58 -5.01 -0.12
CA GLU A 216 -3.03 -5.24 -0.13
C GLU A 216 -3.72 -4.82 -1.43
N TYR A 217 -3.10 -3.91 -2.20
CA TYR A 217 -3.60 -3.43 -3.49
C TYR A 217 -3.03 -4.22 -4.68
N SER A 218 -1.88 -4.87 -4.47
CA SER A 218 -1.11 -5.50 -5.53
C SER A 218 -1.84 -6.68 -6.16
N GLN A 219 -1.79 -6.75 -7.49
CA GLN A 219 -2.28 -7.89 -8.25
C GLN A 219 -1.51 -9.18 -7.92
N ALA A 220 -0.26 -9.06 -7.45
CA ALA A 220 0.58 -10.20 -7.12
C ALA A 220 0.10 -10.97 -5.88
N LYS A 221 -0.72 -10.35 -5.00
CA LYS A 221 -1.31 -11.04 -3.85
C LYS A 221 -2.45 -11.95 -4.31
N THR A 222 -2.13 -13.16 -4.73
CA THR A 222 -3.09 -14.13 -5.27
C THR A 222 -3.73 -15.01 -4.19
N VAL A 223 -3.13 -15.07 -3.00
CA VAL A 223 -3.55 -15.90 -1.88
C VAL A 223 -3.73 -15.09 -0.60
N GLY A 224 -4.57 -15.59 0.31
CA GLY A 224 -4.83 -14.98 1.61
C GLY A 224 -5.90 -13.88 1.59
N PHE A 225 -6.30 -13.47 2.79
CA PHE A 225 -7.25 -12.37 2.99
C PHE A 225 -6.56 -11.03 2.69
N ARG A 226 -7.29 -10.11 2.05
CA ARG A 226 -6.82 -8.73 1.84
C ARG A 226 -7.38 -7.81 2.91
N ASP A 227 -6.52 -7.22 3.71
CA ASP A 227 -6.92 -6.20 4.70
C ASP A 227 -6.93 -4.81 4.07
N LEU A 228 -7.90 -4.58 3.19
CA LEU A 228 -8.06 -3.31 2.51
C LEU A 228 -8.49 -2.17 3.45
N ARG A 229 -8.92 -2.46 4.69
CA ARG A 229 -9.27 -1.41 5.66
C ARG A 229 -8.01 -0.80 6.23
N ALA A 230 -7.12 -1.63 6.77
CA ALA A 230 -5.83 -1.16 7.26
C ALA A 230 -5.00 -0.46 6.17
N ALA A 231 -5.03 -0.99 4.94
CA ALA A 231 -4.37 -0.36 3.80
C ALA A 231 -4.99 1.00 3.44
N ASP A 232 -6.32 1.11 3.43
CA ASP A 232 -7.00 2.39 3.15
C ASP A 232 -6.71 3.41 4.26
N ASP A 233 -6.71 2.99 5.53
CA ASP A 233 -6.40 3.85 6.69
C ASP A 233 -4.99 4.44 6.57
N CYS A 234 -4.02 3.64 6.13
CA CYS A 234 -2.66 4.09 5.89
C CYS A 234 -2.60 5.20 4.82
N VAL A 235 -3.31 5.02 3.70
CA VAL A 235 -3.39 6.03 2.62
C VAL A 235 -4.11 7.29 3.09
N ALA A 236 -5.20 7.15 3.84
CA ALA A 236 -5.94 8.27 4.40
C ALA A 236 -5.05 9.13 5.31
N TYR A 237 -4.19 8.49 6.11
CA TYR A 237 -3.24 9.18 6.98
C TYR A 237 -2.14 9.91 6.18
N SER A 238 -1.60 9.28 5.12
CA SER A 238 -0.67 9.95 4.19
C SER A 238 -1.30 11.18 3.55
N TRP A 239 -2.56 11.07 3.12
CA TRP A 239 -3.29 12.19 2.52
C TRP A 239 -3.52 13.33 3.52
N ARG A 240 -3.87 13.01 4.78
CA ARG A 240 -4.00 13.99 5.86
C ARG A 240 -2.70 14.76 6.10
N ILE A 241 -1.56 14.08 6.05
CA ILE A 241 -0.23 14.71 6.18
C ILE A 241 0.01 15.68 5.01
N ILE A 242 -0.25 15.25 3.77
CA ILE A 242 -0.13 16.10 2.58
C ILE A 242 -1.01 17.35 2.71
N GLN A 243 -2.27 17.17 3.14
CA GLN A 243 -3.22 18.27 3.34
C GLN A 243 -2.80 19.23 4.46
N TYR A 244 -2.18 18.73 5.52
CA TYR A 244 -1.68 19.58 6.61
C TYR A 244 -0.51 20.44 6.14
N PHE A 245 0.48 19.84 5.48
CA PHE A 245 1.68 20.55 5.07
C PHE A 245 1.46 21.47 3.87
N GLN A 246 0.47 21.19 3.02
CA GLN A 246 0.17 21.99 1.84
C GLN A 246 1.43 22.30 1.01
N PRO A 247 2.17 21.28 0.54
CA PRO A 247 3.41 21.48 -0.23
C PRO A 247 3.12 22.12 -1.59
N ASN A 248 4.15 22.64 -2.25
CA ASN A 248 4.06 23.07 -3.65
C ASN A 248 3.77 21.87 -4.55
N HIS A 249 4.48 20.77 -4.32
CA HIS A 249 4.34 19.54 -5.10
C HIS A 249 4.11 18.33 -4.20
N TRP A 250 3.25 17.42 -4.61
CA TRP A 250 3.12 16.12 -3.96
C TRP A 250 2.96 15.00 -4.98
N PHE A 251 3.42 13.81 -4.61
CA PHE A 251 3.33 12.60 -5.42
C PHE A 251 2.91 11.44 -4.52
N VAL A 252 1.94 10.64 -4.98
CA VAL A 252 1.59 9.36 -4.37
C VAL A 252 1.77 8.27 -5.43
N GLU A 253 2.63 7.28 -5.15
CA GLU A 253 2.88 6.15 -6.05
C GLU A 253 2.22 4.88 -5.52
N ASN A 254 1.54 4.17 -6.41
CA ASN A 254 1.07 2.83 -6.12
C ASN A 254 0.94 2.01 -7.42
N PRO A 255 1.10 0.68 -7.40
CA PRO A 255 0.86 -0.15 -8.57
C PRO A 255 -0.56 0.05 -9.13
N ARG A 256 -0.70 -0.05 -10.46
CA ARG A 256 -2.02 0.05 -11.14
C ARG A 256 -3.05 -0.93 -10.57
N GLY A 257 -2.56 -2.11 -10.19
CA GLY A 257 -3.36 -3.23 -9.69
C GLY A 257 -4.50 -3.66 -10.62
N ARG A 258 -5.46 -4.39 -10.05
CA ARG A 258 -6.69 -4.83 -10.73
C ARG A 258 -7.92 -4.50 -9.89
N PHE A 259 -9.07 -4.35 -10.55
CA PHE A 259 -10.36 -4.23 -9.88
C PHE A 259 -10.67 -5.51 -9.09
N PRO A 260 -11.35 -5.44 -7.93
CA PRO A 260 -11.77 -4.23 -7.19
C PRO A 260 -10.71 -3.73 -6.18
N TYR A 261 -9.53 -4.36 -6.13
CA TYR A 261 -8.61 -4.19 -5.01
C TYR A 261 -7.68 -2.98 -5.15
N ALA A 262 -7.28 -2.60 -6.36
CA ALA A 262 -6.27 -1.56 -6.55
C ALA A 262 -6.67 -0.21 -5.95
N LEU A 263 -5.69 0.54 -5.44
CA LEU A 263 -5.90 1.83 -4.78
C LEU A 263 -6.75 2.79 -5.61
N ARG A 264 -6.54 2.84 -6.94
CA ARG A 264 -7.31 3.70 -7.86
C ARG A 264 -8.81 3.43 -7.94
N PHE A 265 -9.28 2.29 -7.40
CA PHE A 265 -10.69 1.95 -7.30
C PHE A 265 -11.24 2.11 -5.87
N ARG A 266 -10.39 2.47 -4.91
CA ARG A 266 -10.78 2.66 -3.51
C ARG A 266 -11.33 4.06 -3.31
N LYS A 267 -12.32 4.20 -2.44
CA LYS A 267 -12.90 5.52 -2.08
C LYS A 267 -11.84 6.47 -1.50
N VAL A 268 -10.88 5.94 -0.75
CA VAL A 268 -9.79 6.73 -0.14
C VAL A 268 -8.93 7.47 -1.17
N ALA A 269 -8.87 7.00 -2.42
CA ALA A 269 -8.10 7.65 -3.47
C ALA A 269 -8.87 8.77 -4.20
N GLN A 270 -10.19 8.87 -4.04
CA GLN A 270 -11.01 9.86 -4.76
C GLN A 270 -10.55 11.31 -4.55
N PRO A 271 -10.18 11.77 -3.33
CA PRO A 271 -9.70 13.13 -3.12
C PRO A 271 -8.41 13.48 -3.87
N MET A 272 -7.62 12.48 -4.27
CA MET A 272 -6.38 12.67 -5.02
C MET A 272 -6.62 12.82 -6.53
N GLY A 273 -7.85 12.61 -7.01
CA GLY A 273 -8.20 12.71 -8.42
C GLY A 273 -7.78 11.49 -9.27
N ILE A 274 -7.71 11.70 -10.58
CA ILE A 274 -7.34 10.66 -11.55
C ILE A 274 -5.81 10.53 -11.58
N PRO A 275 -5.25 9.33 -11.39
CA PRO A 275 -3.80 9.15 -11.45
C PRO A 275 -3.28 9.20 -12.89
N LEU A 276 -2.05 9.66 -13.03
CA LEU A 276 -1.24 9.41 -14.23
C LEU A 276 -0.85 7.93 -14.29
N MET A 277 -0.93 7.37 -15.50
CA MET A 277 -0.63 5.97 -15.75
C MET A 277 0.74 5.82 -16.39
N VAL A 278 1.60 4.98 -15.81
CA VAL A 278 2.98 4.80 -16.29
C VAL A 278 3.40 3.34 -16.24
N THR A 279 4.36 2.94 -17.08
CA THR A 279 5.03 1.64 -16.97
C THR A 279 6.52 1.80 -16.82
N TYR A 280 7.11 1.19 -15.80
CA TYR A 280 8.53 1.35 -15.49
C TYR A 280 9.49 0.93 -16.63
N CYS A 281 9.07 0.06 -17.56
CA CYS A 281 9.92 -0.39 -18.66
C CYS A 281 10.31 0.73 -19.62
N HIS A 282 9.48 1.77 -19.78
CA HIS A 282 9.84 2.99 -20.51
C HIS A 282 10.93 3.81 -19.80
N TYR A 283 11.20 3.51 -18.53
CA TYR A 283 12.11 4.24 -17.66
C TYR A 283 13.29 3.36 -17.19
N GLY A 284 13.56 2.27 -17.92
CA GLY A 284 14.79 1.48 -17.79
C GLY A 284 14.68 0.16 -17.02
N THR A 285 13.48 -0.29 -16.65
CA THR A 285 13.35 -1.64 -16.06
C THR A 285 13.23 -2.73 -17.12
N ALA A 286 13.89 -3.87 -16.88
CA ALA A 286 13.81 -5.07 -17.73
C ALA A 286 12.43 -5.74 -17.78
N PHE A 287 11.49 -5.26 -16.97
CA PHE A 287 10.13 -5.77 -16.82
C PHE A 287 9.11 -4.67 -16.92
N LYS A 288 7.89 -4.99 -17.36
CA LYS A 288 6.75 -4.09 -17.30
C LYS A 288 6.16 -4.08 -15.89
N LYS A 289 6.15 -2.92 -15.24
CA LYS A 289 5.40 -2.67 -14.00
C LYS A 289 4.45 -1.50 -14.22
N PRO A 290 3.15 -1.78 -14.46
CA PRO A 290 2.13 -0.73 -14.55
C PRO A 290 1.88 -0.10 -13.18
N THR A 291 1.99 1.23 -13.13
CA THR A 291 1.95 2.04 -11.91
C THR A 291 1.05 3.27 -12.11
N CYS A 292 0.45 3.71 -11.02
CA CYS A 292 -0.31 4.96 -10.91
C CYS A 292 0.52 5.98 -10.12
N ILE A 293 0.55 7.22 -10.61
CA ILE A 293 1.10 8.38 -9.91
C ILE A 293 -0.02 9.40 -9.73
N TRP A 294 -0.44 9.65 -8.49
CA TRP A 294 -1.29 10.79 -8.18
C TRP A 294 -0.39 11.98 -7.85
N THR A 295 -0.71 13.15 -8.37
CA THR A 295 0.07 14.35 -8.13
C THR A 295 -0.76 15.61 -8.43
N ASN A 296 -0.41 16.73 -7.81
CA ASN A 296 -0.85 18.05 -8.25
C ASN A 296 0.07 18.68 -9.32
N THR A 297 1.13 17.97 -9.73
CA THR A 297 2.18 18.48 -10.62
C THR A 297 2.35 17.49 -11.77
N SER A 298 1.48 17.64 -12.77
CA SER A 298 1.60 16.81 -13.97
C SER A 298 2.79 17.28 -14.80
N PRO A 299 3.64 16.36 -15.29
CA PRO A 299 4.74 16.72 -16.17
C PRO A 299 4.19 17.31 -17.48
N VAL A 300 4.97 18.21 -18.10
CA VAL A 300 4.61 18.85 -19.38
C VAL A 300 4.45 17.79 -20.47
N THR A 301 5.37 16.82 -20.49
CA THR A 301 5.29 15.66 -21.38
C THR A 301 4.53 14.53 -20.69
N PRO A 302 3.52 13.92 -21.33
CA PRO A 302 2.80 12.78 -20.78
C PRO A 302 3.73 11.64 -20.36
N LEU A 303 3.44 11.02 -19.21
CA LEU A 303 4.15 9.81 -18.79
C LEU A 303 3.83 8.67 -19.77
N ARG A 304 4.86 7.90 -20.12
CA ARG A 304 4.74 6.83 -21.13
C ARG A 304 4.20 5.54 -20.53
N TYR A 305 3.33 4.89 -21.30
CA TYR A 305 2.73 3.62 -20.94
C TYR A 305 2.95 2.62 -22.07
N CYS A 306 3.69 1.56 -21.79
CA CYS A 306 4.04 0.58 -22.79
C CYS A 306 2.79 -0.16 -23.29
N SER A 307 2.44 0.03 -24.55
CA SER A 307 1.36 -0.65 -25.27
C SER A 307 1.87 -1.28 -26.57
N GLU A 308 0.97 -1.70 -27.45
CA GLU A 308 1.34 -2.16 -28.81
C GLU A 308 1.66 -0.97 -29.70
N GLU A 309 0.97 0.16 -29.49
CA GLU A 309 1.13 1.42 -30.22
C GLU A 309 2.32 2.24 -29.69
N ASP A 310 2.62 2.15 -28.39
CA ASP A 310 3.76 2.80 -27.74
C ASP A 310 4.66 1.76 -27.04
N PRO A 311 5.40 0.92 -27.77
CA PRO A 311 6.27 -0.08 -27.19
C PRO A 311 7.48 0.57 -26.50
N CYS A 312 7.94 -0.03 -25.40
CA CYS A 312 9.24 0.34 -24.82
C CYS A 312 10.37 -0.31 -25.62
N GLU A 313 11.60 0.17 -25.46
CA GLU A 313 12.82 -0.33 -26.14
C GLU A 313 12.92 -1.87 -26.18
N HIS A 314 12.62 -2.54 -25.06
CA HIS A 314 12.61 -4.00 -25.01
C HIS A 314 11.58 -4.66 -25.94
N ARG A 315 10.37 -4.12 -26.03
CA ARG A 315 9.32 -4.63 -26.92
C ARG A 315 9.66 -4.34 -28.38
N GLU A 316 10.22 -3.17 -28.68
CA GLU A 316 10.65 -2.83 -30.04
C GLU A 316 11.76 -3.78 -30.52
N GLN A 317 12.76 -4.02 -29.69
CA GLN A 317 13.92 -4.83 -30.10
C GLN A 317 13.67 -6.34 -30.08
N ARG A 318 12.84 -6.84 -29.15
CA ARG A 318 12.72 -8.29 -28.87
C ARG A 318 11.28 -8.82 -28.98
N GLY A 319 10.30 -7.96 -29.23
CA GLY A 319 8.87 -8.30 -29.16
C GLY A 319 8.35 -8.57 -27.74
N SER A 320 9.23 -8.64 -26.73
CA SER A 320 8.86 -9.02 -25.36
C SER A 320 9.81 -8.44 -24.30
N HIS A 321 9.37 -8.42 -23.03
CA HIS A 321 10.20 -7.93 -21.93
C HIS A 321 11.19 -9.01 -21.50
N PRO A 322 12.46 -8.68 -21.22
CA PRO A 322 13.46 -9.64 -20.76
C PRO A 322 13.11 -10.36 -19.45
N ALA A 323 12.31 -9.72 -18.58
CA ALA A 323 11.91 -10.28 -17.30
C ALA A 323 10.47 -9.92 -16.95
N THR A 324 9.92 -10.62 -15.95
CA THR A 324 8.62 -10.31 -15.36
C THR A 324 8.74 -9.79 -13.93
N ALA A 325 7.90 -8.81 -13.58
CA ALA A 325 7.85 -8.25 -12.23
C ALA A 325 7.29 -9.23 -11.18
N GLN A 326 6.69 -10.33 -11.62
CA GLN A 326 6.09 -11.36 -10.77
C GLN A 326 6.93 -12.62 -10.82
N LEU A 327 6.94 -13.38 -9.73
CA LEU A 327 7.46 -14.73 -9.74
C LEU A 327 6.48 -15.63 -10.48
N GLY A 328 6.92 -16.24 -11.57
CA GLY A 328 6.12 -17.18 -12.35
C GLY A 328 7.01 -18.12 -13.18
N PRO A 329 6.52 -19.31 -13.54
CA PRO A 329 7.27 -20.32 -14.29
C PRO A 329 7.27 -20.00 -15.80
N HIS A 330 7.40 -18.73 -16.19
CA HIS A 330 7.39 -18.40 -17.62
C HIS A 330 8.67 -18.97 -18.26
N PRO A 331 8.57 -19.90 -19.23
CA PRO A 331 9.72 -20.65 -19.73
C PRO A 331 10.80 -19.74 -20.33
N GLU A 332 10.38 -18.61 -20.92
CA GLU A 332 11.24 -17.70 -21.68
C GLU A 332 11.47 -16.34 -20.99
N GLN A 333 10.85 -16.10 -19.82
CA GLN A 333 10.96 -14.81 -19.13
C GLN A 333 11.13 -15.02 -17.62
N PRO A 334 12.36 -14.98 -17.11
CA PRO A 334 12.58 -15.15 -15.68
C PRO A 334 11.86 -14.05 -14.88
N GLY A 335 11.29 -14.42 -13.74
CA GLY A 335 10.79 -13.45 -12.76
C GLY A 335 11.96 -12.77 -12.04
N CYS A 336 11.81 -11.50 -11.67
CA CYS A 336 12.86 -10.71 -11.00
C CYS A 336 13.23 -11.16 -9.56
N GLY A 337 12.85 -12.34 -9.10
CA GLY A 337 13.16 -12.83 -7.76
C GLY A 337 12.23 -12.26 -6.68
N THR A 338 12.79 -11.89 -5.52
CA THR A 338 12.05 -11.40 -4.35
C THR A 338 11.40 -10.03 -4.59
N SER A 339 10.31 -9.72 -3.89
CA SER A 339 9.60 -8.44 -4.03
C SER A 339 10.47 -7.18 -3.91
N SER A 340 11.58 -7.26 -3.15
CA SER A 340 12.54 -6.16 -2.98
C SER A 340 13.22 -5.71 -4.26
N SER A 341 13.33 -6.55 -5.29
CA SER A 341 13.97 -6.20 -6.58
C SER A 341 13.05 -5.41 -7.50
N VAL A 342 11.74 -5.41 -7.23
CA VAL A 342 10.71 -4.76 -8.06
C VAL A 342 10.06 -3.55 -7.39
N TYR A 343 10.40 -3.28 -6.13
CA TYR A 343 9.97 -2.09 -5.40
C TYR A 343 10.65 -0.78 -5.83
N PRO A 344 11.95 -0.75 -6.17
CA PRO A 344 12.60 0.49 -6.58
C PRO A 344 11.88 1.20 -7.72
N ILE A 345 11.63 2.49 -7.54
CA ILE A 345 11.09 3.36 -8.59
C ILE A 345 12.25 3.69 -9.55
N PRO A 346 12.07 3.61 -10.88
CA PRO A 346 13.16 3.82 -11.81
C PRO A 346 13.66 5.25 -11.73
N ARG A 347 14.98 5.43 -11.63
CA ARG A 347 15.62 6.76 -11.55
C ARG A 347 15.16 7.68 -12.69
N LYS A 348 15.09 7.19 -13.94
CA LYS A 348 14.62 7.99 -15.08
C LYS A 348 13.21 8.55 -14.86
N LEU A 349 12.30 7.77 -14.26
CA LEU A 349 10.94 8.22 -13.97
C LEU A 349 10.94 9.33 -12.91
N LEU A 350 11.73 9.17 -11.85
CA LEU A 350 11.84 10.17 -10.77
C LEU A 350 12.39 11.51 -11.32
N LEU A 351 13.45 11.46 -12.13
CA LEU A 351 14.01 12.65 -12.77
C LEU A 351 12.98 13.33 -13.68
N THR A 352 12.23 12.57 -14.48
CA THR A 352 11.14 13.11 -15.30
C THR A 352 10.06 13.80 -14.47
N LEU A 353 9.70 13.25 -13.30
CA LEU A 353 8.68 13.87 -12.44
C LEU A 353 9.18 15.15 -11.77
N PHE A 354 10.45 15.17 -11.35
CA PHE A 354 11.01 16.28 -10.58
C PHE A 354 11.46 17.46 -11.45
N GLN A 355 12.01 17.23 -12.64
CA GLN A 355 12.55 18.30 -13.48
C GLN A 355 11.51 19.37 -13.90
N HIS A 356 10.21 19.05 -13.84
CA HIS A 356 9.13 19.96 -14.22
C HIS A 356 8.50 20.70 -13.02
N MET A 357 9.04 20.52 -11.81
CA MET A 357 8.54 21.22 -10.62
C MET A 357 8.83 22.72 -10.70
N ILE A 358 7.84 23.54 -10.34
CA ILE A 358 7.94 24.99 -10.27
C ILE A 358 7.60 25.42 -8.85
N PHE A 359 8.61 25.93 -8.15
CA PHE A 359 8.48 26.33 -6.76
C PHE A 359 8.03 27.79 -6.65
N CYS A 360 6.91 28.01 -5.94
CA CYS A 360 6.48 29.34 -5.55
C CYS A 360 6.58 29.49 -4.04
N LYS A 361 6.88 30.69 -3.55
CA LYS A 361 6.81 30.99 -2.12
C LYS A 361 5.33 30.95 -1.70
N LYS A 362 4.98 30.07 -0.75
CA LYS A 362 3.68 30.17 -0.07
C LYS A 362 3.89 31.11 1.10
N ASP A 363 3.13 32.21 1.14
CA ASP A 363 3.16 33.12 2.28
C ASP A 363 2.95 32.32 3.56
N ALA A 364 3.83 32.50 4.54
CA ALA A 364 3.58 31.98 5.88
C ALA A 364 2.24 32.58 6.34
N PRO A 365 1.33 31.78 6.94
CA PRO A 365 0.15 32.37 7.55
C PRO A 365 0.62 33.45 8.54
N PRO A 366 -0.05 34.61 8.59
CA PRO A 366 0.35 35.68 9.50
C PRO A 366 0.47 35.08 10.90
N GLU A 367 1.60 35.33 11.56
CA GLU A 367 1.77 34.93 12.96
C GLU A 367 0.54 35.42 13.72
N ASP A 368 -0.21 34.50 14.33
CA ASP A 368 -1.36 34.84 15.17
C ASP A 368 -0.80 35.68 16.31
N GLY A 369 -0.90 37.00 16.14
CA GLY A 369 -0.40 38.00 17.07
C GLY A 369 -1.17 37.89 18.37
N ARG A 370 -0.70 37.03 19.26
CA ARG A 370 -1.08 37.04 20.67
C ARG A 370 0.11 37.51 21.49
N ARG A 371 0.09 38.82 21.71
CA ARG A 371 0.66 39.46 22.90
C ARG A 371 -0.07 38.99 24.15
#